data_AF-A0A091RF23-F1
#
_entry.id   AF-A0A091RF23-F1
#
_cell.length_a   1.000
_cell.length_b   1.000
_cell.length_c   1.000
_cell.angle_alpha   90.00
_cell.angle_beta   90.00
_cell.angle_gamma   90.00
#
_symmetry.space_group_name_H-M   'P 1'
#
loop_
_entity.id
_entity.type
_entity.pdbx_description
1 polymer ?
#
loop_
_entity_poly.entity_id
_entity_poly.type
_entity_poly.pdbx_seq_one_letter_code
_entity_poly.pdbx_strand_id
1 'polypeptide(L)'
;RSIMTDLYYLSQTDGAGDWREKEAKDLTELVQRRITYLQNPKDCSKAKKLVCNINKGCGYGCQLHHVVYCFMIAYGTQRTLILESQNWRYATGGWETVFRPVSETCTDRTGTSTGHWSGEANDKDVQVVELPIVDSLHPRPPYLPLAIPEDLADRLIRVHGDPAVWWVSQFVKYLIRPQPWLEKEIEEATRKLGFKHPVIGVHVRRTDKVGTEAAFHPIEEYMVHVEERFELLSRRMHVDKKRVYLATDDPSLLQEAKSKYPNYEFISDNSISWSAGLHNRYTENSLRGVILDIHFLSQADFLVCTFSSQVCRVAYEIMQTLHPDASAYFHSLDDIYYFGGQNAHNQIAIYAHHPRTADEIPMEPGDIIGVAGNHWDGYSKGINRKLGRTGLYPSYKVKEKIETIKYPTYPEADK
;
A
#
# COMPACT_ATOMS: atom_id res chain seq x y z
N ARG A 1 -14.02 -21.34 10.74
CA ARG A 1 -14.68 -20.72 9.56
C ARG A 1 -16.12 -20.23 9.84
N SER A 2 -17.03 -21.01 10.44
CA SER A 2 -18.41 -20.54 10.77
C SER A 2 -18.43 -19.24 11.59
N ILE A 3 -17.65 -19.17 12.67
CA ILE A 3 -17.52 -17.96 13.51
C ILE A 3 -17.13 -16.74 12.67
N MET A 4 -16.19 -16.89 11.73
CA MET A 4 -15.76 -15.79 10.86
C MET A 4 -16.86 -15.37 9.87
N THR A 5 -17.70 -16.31 9.44
CA THR A 5 -18.87 -16.01 8.63
C THR A 5 -19.91 -15.21 9.44
N ASP A 6 -20.17 -15.58 10.69
CA ASP A 6 -21.08 -14.86 11.58
C ASP A 6 -20.56 -13.45 11.90
N LEU A 7 -19.26 -13.31 12.14
CA LEU A 7 -18.61 -11.99 12.32
C LEU A 7 -18.70 -11.12 11.06
N TYR A 8 -18.60 -11.72 9.87
CA TYR A 8 -18.85 -10.98 8.63
C TYR A 8 -20.29 -10.49 8.57
N TYR A 9 -21.30 -11.33 8.86
CA TYR A 9 -22.69 -10.87 8.85
C TYR A 9 -22.97 -9.81 9.91
N LEU A 10 -22.38 -9.93 11.10
CA LEU A 10 -22.43 -8.91 12.15
C LEU A 10 -21.85 -7.57 11.67
N SER A 11 -20.81 -7.59 10.83
CA SER A 11 -20.24 -6.36 10.26
C SER A 11 -21.17 -5.67 9.25
N GLN A 12 -22.21 -6.34 8.75
CA GLN A 12 -23.10 -5.83 7.69
C GLN A 12 -24.53 -5.54 8.17
N THR A 13 -25.00 -6.24 9.20
CA THR A 13 -26.40 -6.18 9.68
C THR A 13 -26.83 -4.78 10.14
N ASP A 14 -28.14 -4.55 10.23
CA ASP A 14 -28.76 -3.34 10.77
C ASP A 14 -28.31 -2.03 10.08
N GLY A 15 -27.96 -2.11 8.79
CA GLY A 15 -27.49 -0.97 7.98
C GLY A 15 -26.03 -0.58 8.24
N ALA A 16 -25.26 -1.38 9.00
CA ALA A 16 -23.85 -1.11 9.27
C ALA A 16 -22.98 -1.14 8.00
N GLY A 17 -23.32 -2.02 7.04
CA GLY A 17 -22.66 -2.09 5.73
C GLY A 17 -22.82 -0.78 4.95
N ASP A 18 -24.07 -0.37 4.72
CA ASP A 18 -24.42 0.85 3.98
C ASP A 18 -23.82 2.11 4.61
N TRP A 19 -23.87 2.22 5.95
CA TRP A 19 -23.26 3.32 6.67
C TRP A 19 -21.73 3.37 6.48
N ARG A 20 -21.05 2.21 6.58
CA ARG A 20 -19.59 2.14 6.44
C ARG A 20 -19.16 2.52 5.03
N GLU A 21 -19.87 2.05 4.01
CA GLU A 21 -19.61 2.42 2.61
C GLU A 21 -19.76 3.92 2.39
N LYS A 22 -20.86 4.51 2.89
CA LYS A 22 -21.08 5.95 2.79
C LYS A 22 -19.98 6.74 3.48
N GLU A 23 -19.62 6.43 4.72
CA GLU A 23 -18.62 7.19 5.47
C GLU A 23 -17.21 7.02 4.85
N ALA A 24 -16.84 5.83 4.39
CA ALA A 24 -15.57 5.60 3.70
C ALA A 24 -15.48 6.40 2.38
N LYS A 25 -16.59 6.49 1.64
CA LYS A 25 -16.71 7.32 0.44
C LYS A 25 -16.59 8.80 0.77
N ASP A 26 -17.33 9.28 1.77
CA ASP A 26 -17.31 10.68 2.21
C ASP A 26 -15.89 11.10 2.67
N LEU A 27 -15.16 10.22 3.37
CA LEU A 27 -13.76 10.43 3.77
C LEU A 27 -12.80 10.48 2.57
N THR A 28 -12.95 9.56 1.61
CA THR A 28 -12.14 9.54 0.39
C THR A 28 -12.38 10.82 -0.41
N GLU A 29 -13.63 11.20 -0.64
CA GLU A 29 -13.98 12.43 -1.36
C GLU A 29 -13.40 13.68 -0.68
N LEU A 30 -13.47 13.75 0.65
CA LEU A 30 -12.86 14.84 1.43
C LEU A 30 -11.35 14.93 1.18
N VAL A 31 -10.61 13.82 1.36
CA VAL A 31 -9.15 13.84 1.19
C VAL A 31 -8.75 14.12 -0.26
N GLN A 32 -9.41 13.51 -1.24
CA GLN A 32 -9.14 13.77 -2.65
C GLN A 32 -9.41 15.22 -3.03
N ARG A 33 -10.43 15.87 -2.44
CA ARG A 33 -10.70 17.30 -2.62
C ARG A 33 -9.58 18.17 -2.05
N ARG A 34 -9.11 17.87 -0.83
CA ARG A 34 -7.98 18.57 -0.19
C ARG A 34 -6.69 18.43 -1.01
N ILE A 35 -6.37 17.22 -1.48
CA ILE A 35 -5.22 16.96 -2.35
C ILE A 35 -5.33 17.74 -3.66
N THR A 36 -6.51 17.71 -4.30
CA THR A 36 -6.75 18.45 -5.55
C THR A 36 -6.59 19.96 -5.36
N TYR A 37 -7.10 20.51 -4.26
CA TYR A 37 -6.92 21.91 -3.90
C TYR A 37 -5.43 22.27 -3.75
N LEU A 38 -4.68 21.49 -2.98
CA LEU A 38 -3.24 21.70 -2.78
C LEU A 38 -2.46 21.65 -4.10
N GLN A 39 -2.80 20.68 -4.95
CA GLN A 39 -2.08 20.47 -6.21
C GLN A 39 -2.38 21.53 -7.25
N ASN A 40 -3.49 22.25 -7.17
CA ASN A 40 -3.93 23.16 -8.23
C ASN A 40 -4.03 24.62 -7.73
N PRO A 41 -2.89 25.26 -7.38
CA PRO A 41 -2.89 26.66 -6.97
C PRO A 41 -3.31 27.56 -8.16
N LYS A 42 -3.94 28.69 -7.85
CA LYS A 42 -4.38 29.69 -8.86
C LYS A 42 -3.20 30.36 -9.58
N ASP A 43 -2.09 30.56 -8.87
CA ASP A 43 -0.87 31.21 -9.40
C ASP A 43 0.34 30.33 -9.08
N CYS A 44 0.74 29.49 -10.03
CA CYS A 44 1.88 28.58 -9.88
C CYS A 44 3.20 29.31 -9.63
N SER A 45 3.35 30.55 -10.12
CA SER A 45 4.59 31.32 -9.96
C SER A 45 4.85 31.74 -8.51
N LYS A 46 3.79 31.77 -7.69
CA LYS A 46 3.84 32.15 -6.26
C LYS A 46 3.56 31.01 -5.30
N ALA A 47 3.15 29.84 -5.82
CA ALA A 47 2.90 28.68 -4.99
C ALA A 47 4.19 28.24 -4.27
N LYS A 48 4.05 27.77 -3.03
CA LYS A 48 5.12 27.00 -2.37
C LYS A 48 5.13 25.60 -2.95
N LYS A 49 6.32 25.10 -3.28
CA LYS A 49 6.51 23.85 -4.03
C LYS A 49 7.43 22.92 -3.27
N LEU A 50 7.20 21.63 -3.44
CA LEU A 50 8.10 20.57 -3.01
C LEU A 50 8.45 19.71 -4.23
N VAL A 51 9.72 19.65 -4.57
CA VAL A 51 10.23 18.91 -5.73
C VAL A 51 10.60 17.49 -5.29
N CYS A 52 10.09 16.51 -6.01
CA CYS A 52 10.38 15.09 -5.82
C CYS A 52 10.88 14.51 -7.14
N ASN A 53 11.98 13.75 -7.10
CA ASN A 53 12.53 13.10 -8.29
C ASN A 53 12.24 11.59 -8.27
N ILE A 54 11.56 11.08 -9.28
CA ILE A 54 11.12 9.67 -9.30
C ILE A 54 12.27 8.65 -9.34
N ASN A 55 13.47 9.07 -9.76
CA ASN A 55 14.59 8.21 -10.12
C ASN A 55 15.35 7.59 -8.93
N LYS A 56 14.63 7.18 -7.87
CA LYS A 56 15.20 6.35 -6.80
C LYS A 56 15.75 5.04 -7.37
N GLY A 57 16.88 4.58 -6.82
CA GLY A 57 17.64 3.39 -7.20
C GLY A 57 16.95 2.03 -6.98
N CYS A 58 15.67 1.86 -7.32
CA CYS A 58 14.91 0.64 -7.06
C CYS A 58 13.84 0.36 -8.15
N GLY A 59 13.01 -0.68 -7.96
CA GLY A 59 11.92 -1.03 -8.88
C GLY A 59 10.65 -0.17 -8.73
N TYR A 60 9.65 -0.40 -9.60
CA TYR A 60 8.44 0.41 -9.74
C TYR A 60 7.72 0.67 -8.41
N GLY A 61 7.36 -0.37 -7.65
CA GLY A 61 6.64 -0.20 -6.39
C GLY A 61 7.40 0.64 -5.36
N CYS A 62 8.73 0.48 -5.30
CA CYS A 62 9.59 1.30 -4.43
C CYS A 62 9.67 2.77 -4.90
N GLN A 63 9.71 3.01 -6.21
CA GLN A 63 9.67 4.37 -6.77
C GLN A 63 8.31 5.03 -6.55
N LEU A 64 7.20 4.30 -6.70
CA LEU A 64 5.86 4.81 -6.38
C LEU A 64 5.75 5.16 -4.89
N HIS A 65 6.22 4.30 -3.99
CA HIS A 65 6.30 4.61 -2.56
C HIS A 65 7.18 5.82 -2.26
N HIS A 66 8.27 6.05 -3.01
CA HIS A 66 9.03 7.29 -2.88
C HIS A 66 8.20 8.52 -3.22
N VAL A 67 7.42 8.50 -4.32
CA VAL A 67 6.54 9.61 -4.70
C VAL A 67 5.42 9.81 -3.67
N VAL A 68 4.84 8.73 -3.13
CA VAL A 68 3.85 8.80 -2.05
C VAL A 68 4.42 9.48 -0.82
N TYR A 69 5.63 9.09 -0.40
CA TYR A 69 6.34 9.73 0.71
C TYR A 69 6.54 11.23 0.47
N CYS A 70 6.98 11.63 -0.73
CA CYS A 70 7.12 13.05 -1.08
C CYS A 70 5.77 13.78 -0.97
N PHE A 71 4.70 13.15 -1.45
CA PHE A 71 3.37 13.74 -1.47
C PHE A 71 2.80 13.93 -0.06
N MET A 72 3.01 12.97 0.84
CA MET A 72 2.60 13.08 2.24
C MET A 72 3.28 14.26 2.94
N ILE A 73 4.58 14.49 2.69
CA ILE A 73 5.31 15.65 3.23
C ILE A 73 4.85 16.94 2.56
N ALA A 74 4.65 16.94 1.25
CA ALA A 74 4.12 18.09 0.51
C ALA A 74 2.75 18.53 1.07
N TYR A 75 1.87 17.56 1.34
CA TYR A 75 0.58 17.77 2.00
C TYR A 75 0.74 18.29 3.44
N GLY A 76 1.62 17.70 4.25
CA GLY A 76 1.87 18.19 5.61
C GLY A 76 2.39 19.63 5.66
N THR A 77 3.23 20.00 4.70
CA THR A 77 3.93 21.31 4.65
C THR A 77 3.21 22.36 3.80
N GLN A 78 2.00 22.06 3.29
CA GLN A 78 1.24 22.95 2.41
C GLN A 78 2.01 23.40 1.15
N ARG A 79 2.73 22.46 0.53
CA ARG A 79 3.50 22.67 -0.70
C ARG A 79 2.89 21.86 -1.83
N THR A 80 2.71 22.47 -3.00
CA THR A 80 2.33 21.75 -4.22
C THR A 80 3.46 20.80 -4.61
N LEU A 81 3.16 19.51 -4.77
CA LEU A 81 4.11 18.51 -5.24
C LEU A 81 4.42 18.76 -6.72
N ILE A 82 5.71 18.92 -7.02
CA ILE A 82 6.26 18.95 -8.38
C ILE A 82 7.05 17.65 -8.58
N LEU A 83 6.62 16.84 -9.54
CA LEU A 83 7.24 15.55 -9.83
C LEU A 83 8.18 15.66 -11.03
N GLU A 84 9.47 15.51 -10.79
CA GLU A 84 10.47 15.38 -11.85
C GLU A 84 10.59 13.92 -12.26
N SER A 85 10.21 13.65 -13.51
CA SER A 85 10.10 12.29 -14.04
C SER A 85 10.93 12.04 -15.31
N GLN A 86 11.65 13.03 -15.82
CA GLN A 86 12.51 12.84 -16.99
C GLN A 86 13.57 11.76 -16.75
N ASN A 87 13.91 11.03 -17.81
CA ASN A 87 14.86 9.90 -17.77
C ASN A 87 14.43 8.78 -16.80
N TRP A 88 13.12 8.64 -16.56
CA TRP A 88 12.62 7.56 -15.74
C TRP A 88 12.97 6.20 -16.35
N ARG A 89 13.62 5.34 -15.56
CA ARG A 89 14.14 4.04 -16.02
C ARG A 89 13.08 3.12 -16.64
N TYR A 90 11.81 3.30 -16.29
CA TYR A 90 10.71 2.52 -16.84
C TYR A 90 10.09 3.16 -18.10
N ALA A 91 10.15 4.49 -18.22
CA ALA A 91 9.63 5.23 -19.37
C ALA A 91 10.40 6.56 -19.47
N THR A 92 11.31 6.68 -20.43
CA THR A 92 12.21 7.85 -20.51
C THR A 92 11.45 9.17 -20.75
N GLY A 93 10.25 9.08 -21.33
CA GLY A 93 9.30 10.19 -21.49
C GLY A 93 8.69 10.71 -20.18
N GLY A 94 8.81 9.97 -19.09
CA GLY A 94 8.41 10.39 -17.75
C GLY A 94 7.09 9.80 -17.26
N TRP A 95 6.56 10.42 -16.21
CA TRP A 95 5.37 9.96 -15.49
C TRP A 95 4.12 9.99 -16.37
N GLU A 96 4.00 11.05 -17.16
CA GLU A 96 2.89 11.35 -18.03
C GLU A 96 2.75 10.36 -19.19
N THR A 97 3.74 9.49 -19.41
CA THR A 97 3.61 8.35 -20.31
C THR A 97 2.40 7.51 -19.91
N VAL A 98 2.23 7.19 -18.62
CA VAL A 98 1.19 6.25 -18.12
C VAL A 98 0.11 6.90 -17.25
N PHE A 99 0.45 7.92 -16.46
CA PHE A 99 -0.46 8.54 -15.50
C PHE A 99 -0.73 10.00 -15.83
N ARG A 100 -1.83 10.55 -15.30
CA ARG A 100 -2.10 11.99 -15.40
C ARG A 100 -1.03 12.79 -14.67
N PRO A 101 -0.76 14.05 -15.09
CA PRO A 101 0.12 14.92 -14.34
C PRO A 101 -0.40 15.09 -12.91
N VAL A 102 0.53 15.29 -11.97
CA VAL A 102 0.20 15.47 -10.55
C VAL A 102 -0.50 16.80 -10.26
N SER A 103 -0.53 17.72 -11.22
CA SER A 103 -1.23 19.00 -11.16
C SER A 103 -1.66 19.42 -12.58
N GLU A 104 -2.82 20.06 -12.70
CA GLU A 104 -3.29 20.65 -13.96
C GLU A 104 -2.82 22.11 -14.11
N THR A 105 -2.56 22.81 -13.00
CA THR A 105 -2.24 24.25 -13.01
C THR A 105 -0.80 24.58 -12.63
N CYS A 106 -0.06 23.63 -12.04
CA CYS A 106 1.28 23.88 -11.51
C CYS A 106 2.19 22.65 -11.60
N THR A 107 2.83 22.49 -12.75
CA THR A 107 3.85 21.45 -13.00
C THR A 107 5.26 22.02 -13.11
N ASP A 108 5.40 23.34 -13.10
CA ASP A 108 6.66 24.03 -13.23
C ASP A 108 7.35 24.23 -11.86
N ARG A 109 8.67 24.03 -11.81
CA ARG A 109 9.48 24.13 -10.58
C ARG A 109 10.08 25.52 -10.31
N THR A 110 9.79 26.53 -11.12
CA THR A 110 10.39 27.87 -10.92
C THR A 110 9.90 28.51 -9.63
N GLY A 111 10.75 29.33 -9.03
CA GLY A 111 10.44 30.10 -7.84
C GLY A 111 11.54 31.12 -7.56
N THR A 112 11.23 32.08 -6.69
CA THR A 112 12.14 33.13 -6.26
C THR A 112 13.29 32.62 -5.37
N SER A 113 13.06 31.51 -4.66
CA SER A 113 14.06 30.85 -3.82
C SER A 113 13.92 29.33 -3.91
N THR A 114 15.06 28.65 -4.03
CA THR A 114 15.15 27.18 -4.13
C THR A 114 16.23 26.69 -3.16
N GLY A 115 15.96 25.59 -2.45
CA GLY A 115 16.92 24.96 -1.56
C GLY A 115 16.61 23.49 -1.31
N HIS A 116 17.61 22.74 -0.83
CA HIS A 116 17.38 21.38 -0.35
C HIS A 116 16.67 21.40 1.00
N TRP A 117 15.91 20.35 1.29
CA TRP A 117 15.26 20.16 2.59
C TRP A 117 16.25 20.35 3.75
N SER A 118 15.91 21.27 4.65
CA SER A 118 16.66 21.54 5.87
C SER A 118 15.78 21.52 7.13
N GLY A 119 14.49 21.21 6.96
CA GLY A 119 13.48 21.10 8.01
C GLY A 119 12.43 22.19 7.87
N GLU A 120 11.16 21.85 8.14
CA GLU A 120 10.00 22.71 7.90
C GLU A 120 10.15 24.14 8.48
N ALA A 121 10.70 24.27 9.69
CA ALA A 121 10.90 25.56 10.33
C ALA A 121 11.97 26.42 9.63
N ASN A 122 13.04 25.80 9.12
CA ASN A 122 14.12 26.46 8.40
C ASN A 122 13.70 26.83 6.97
N ASP A 123 12.89 25.98 6.35
CA ASP A 123 12.45 26.13 4.96
C ASP A 123 11.21 27.02 4.81
N LYS A 124 10.72 27.67 5.89
CA LYS A 124 9.46 28.42 5.89
C LYS A 124 9.38 29.50 4.80
N ASP A 125 10.48 30.17 4.49
CA ASP A 125 10.57 31.27 3.52
C ASP A 125 11.14 30.81 2.17
N VAL A 126 11.51 29.53 2.05
CA VAL A 126 11.98 28.92 0.81
C VAL A 126 10.76 28.55 -0.04
N GLN A 127 10.66 29.08 -1.24
CA GLN A 127 9.51 28.84 -2.11
C GLN A 127 9.51 27.41 -2.66
N VAL A 128 10.65 26.92 -3.14
CA VAL A 128 10.81 25.60 -3.76
C VAL A 128 11.79 24.76 -2.95
N VAL A 129 11.31 23.67 -2.35
CA VAL A 129 12.15 22.78 -1.54
C VAL A 129 12.37 21.46 -2.25
N GLU A 130 13.62 21.06 -2.44
CA GLU A 130 13.98 19.76 -3.01
C GLU A 130 14.06 18.71 -1.92
N LEU A 131 13.23 17.68 -2.01
CA LEU A 131 13.15 16.62 -1.01
C LEU A 131 13.99 15.41 -1.43
N PRO A 132 14.93 14.94 -0.59
CA PRO A 132 15.70 13.74 -0.88
C PRO A 132 14.86 12.47 -0.65
N ILE A 133 15.44 11.32 -1.02
CA ILE A 133 14.90 10.02 -0.63
C ILE A 133 14.84 9.90 0.90
N VAL A 134 13.87 9.14 1.41
CA VAL A 134 13.64 8.97 2.85
C VAL A 134 14.86 8.46 3.61
N ASP A 135 15.72 7.68 2.95
CA ASP A 135 16.95 7.09 3.48
C ASP A 135 17.99 8.14 3.90
N SER A 136 17.99 9.32 3.24
CA SER A 136 18.89 10.44 3.53
C SER A 136 18.17 11.69 4.05
N LEU A 137 16.89 11.55 4.42
CA LEU A 137 16.08 12.66 4.93
C LEU A 137 16.51 13.04 6.36
N HIS A 138 17.02 14.26 6.51
CA HIS A 138 17.31 14.83 7.82
C HIS A 138 17.06 16.36 7.83
N PRO A 139 16.38 16.92 8.85
CA PRO A 139 15.64 16.20 9.90
C PRO A 139 14.38 15.53 9.34
N ARG A 140 13.90 14.47 9.98
CA ARG A 140 12.64 13.81 9.57
C ARG A 140 11.44 14.64 10.03
N PRO A 141 10.54 15.10 9.13
CA PRO A 141 9.30 15.75 9.53
C PRO A 141 8.34 14.75 10.17
N PRO A 142 7.30 15.22 10.89
CA PRO A 142 6.33 14.32 11.49
C PRO A 142 5.54 13.53 10.43
N TYR A 143 5.25 14.15 9.27
CA TYR A 143 4.31 13.70 8.22
C TYR A 143 4.70 12.40 7.47
N LEU A 144 4.91 11.31 8.21
CA LEU A 144 5.38 10.02 7.71
C LEU A 144 4.47 8.89 8.22
N PRO A 145 4.33 7.80 7.45
CA PRO A 145 3.68 6.59 7.94
C PRO A 145 4.36 6.06 9.22
N LEU A 146 3.68 5.34 10.10
CA LEU A 146 2.29 4.88 9.99
C LEU A 146 1.28 5.84 10.65
N ALA A 147 1.66 7.09 10.88
CA ALA A 147 0.77 8.05 11.53
C ALA A 147 -0.29 8.60 10.57
N ILE A 148 -1.45 8.96 11.13
CA ILE A 148 -2.62 9.48 10.40
C ILE A 148 -2.95 10.92 10.81
N PRO A 149 -3.73 11.67 10.01
CA PRO A 149 -4.21 13.00 10.38
C PRO A 149 -5.10 12.97 11.63
N GLU A 150 -4.77 13.81 12.62
CA GLU A 150 -5.51 13.95 13.88
C GLU A 150 -6.98 14.28 13.65
N ASP A 151 -7.31 15.12 12.66
CA ASP A 151 -8.69 15.51 12.34
C ASP A 151 -9.54 14.37 11.74
N LEU A 152 -8.89 13.33 11.22
CA LEU A 152 -9.55 12.18 10.61
C LEU A 152 -9.52 10.93 11.50
N ALA A 153 -8.69 10.91 12.55
CA ALA A 153 -8.39 9.71 13.33
C ALA A 153 -9.64 9.00 13.87
N ASP A 154 -10.54 9.72 14.55
CA ASP A 154 -11.75 9.13 15.12
C ASP A 154 -12.70 8.55 14.07
N ARG A 155 -12.78 9.18 12.89
CA ARG A 155 -13.61 8.71 11.79
C ARG A 155 -13.01 7.47 11.15
N LEU A 156 -11.69 7.47 10.94
CA LEU A 156 -10.97 6.34 10.36
C LEU A 156 -11.01 5.11 11.26
N ILE A 157 -10.77 5.26 12.56
CA ILE A 157 -10.82 4.15 13.53
C ILE A 157 -12.20 3.49 13.56
N ARG A 158 -13.26 4.26 13.31
CA ARG A 158 -14.64 3.72 13.27
C ARG A 158 -14.93 2.90 12.01
N VAL A 159 -14.23 3.20 10.91
CA VAL A 159 -14.57 2.67 9.58
C VAL A 159 -13.56 1.64 9.09
N HIS A 160 -12.29 1.75 9.46
CA HIS A 160 -11.18 1.02 8.86
C HIS A 160 -10.30 0.34 9.90
N GLY A 161 -10.03 -0.96 9.73
CA GLY A 161 -9.21 -1.76 10.66
C GLY A 161 -7.73 -1.41 10.69
N ASP A 162 -7.21 -0.77 9.64
CA ASP A 162 -5.85 -0.21 9.59
C ASP A 162 -5.86 1.21 8.98
N PRO A 163 -6.02 2.27 9.79
CA PRO A 163 -6.05 3.64 9.30
C PRO A 163 -4.76 4.10 8.60
N ALA A 164 -3.61 3.48 8.90
CA ALA A 164 -2.33 3.90 8.35
C ALA A 164 -2.25 3.58 6.85
N VAL A 165 -2.62 2.35 6.45
CA VAL A 165 -2.69 1.98 5.04
C VAL A 165 -3.77 2.75 4.30
N TRP A 166 -4.90 3.05 4.94
CA TRP A 166 -5.93 3.90 4.33
C TRP A 166 -5.40 5.29 4.02
N TRP A 167 -4.62 5.90 4.92
CA TRP A 167 -4.03 7.22 4.69
C TRP A 167 -3.02 7.20 3.53
N VAL A 168 -2.14 6.19 3.50
CA VAL A 168 -1.19 5.98 2.39
C VAL A 168 -1.93 5.80 1.06
N SER A 169 -3.02 5.04 1.05
CA SER A 169 -3.75 4.72 -0.18
C SER A 169 -4.40 5.93 -0.84
N GLN A 170 -4.73 6.99 -0.08
CA GLN A 170 -5.28 8.22 -0.66
C GLN A 170 -4.31 8.92 -1.61
N PHE A 171 -3.01 8.90 -1.30
CA PHE A 171 -1.98 9.45 -2.17
C PHE A 171 -1.71 8.54 -3.36
N VAL A 172 -1.68 7.21 -3.14
CA VAL A 172 -1.60 6.23 -4.23
C VAL A 172 -2.73 6.45 -5.22
N LYS A 173 -3.99 6.56 -4.74
CA LYS A 173 -5.19 6.81 -5.54
C LYS A 173 -5.06 8.04 -6.44
N TYR A 174 -4.55 9.15 -5.90
CA TYR A 174 -4.37 10.37 -6.66
C TYR A 174 -3.27 10.24 -7.71
N LEU A 175 -2.17 9.57 -7.38
CA LEU A 175 -1.04 9.41 -8.29
C LEU A 175 -1.43 8.54 -9.49
N ILE A 176 -2.03 7.37 -9.26
CA ILE A 176 -2.25 6.38 -10.32
C ILE A 176 -3.45 6.68 -11.25
N ARG A 177 -3.96 7.92 -11.28
CA ARG A 177 -5.01 8.32 -12.22
C ARG A 177 -4.50 8.06 -13.65
N PRO A 178 -5.09 7.11 -14.39
CA PRO A 178 -4.52 6.67 -15.65
C PRO A 178 -4.67 7.73 -16.74
N GLN A 179 -3.74 7.73 -17.70
CA GLN A 179 -3.98 8.37 -18.99
C GLN A 179 -5.12 7.63 -19.74
N PRO A 180 -5.87 8.30 -20.63
CA PRO A 180 -7.00 7.69 -21.33
C PRO A 180 -6.66 6.39 -22.08
N TRP A 181 -5.45 6.30 -22.62
CA TRP A 181 -5.01 5.09 -23.33
C TRP A 181 -4.77 3.91 -22.39
N LEU A 182 -4.26 4.17 -21.18
CA LEU A 182 -4.01 3.14 -20.16
C LEU A 182 -5.32 2.65 -19.55
N GLU A 183 -6.26 3.57 -19.31
CA GLU A 183 -7.62 3.23 -18.86
C GLU A 183 -8.29 2.27 -19.86
N LYS A 184 -8.22 2.59 -21.15
CA LYS A 184 -8.72 1.71 -22.22
C LYS A 184 -8.00 0.36 -22.27
N GLU A 185 -6.68 0.34 -22.08
CA GLU A 185 -5.92 -0.92 -22.01
C GLU A 185 -6.36 -1.79 -20.83
N ILE A 186 -6.61 -1.21 -19.66
CA ILE A 186 -7.12 -1.93 -18.48
C ILE A 186 -8.49 -2.56 -18.80
N GLU A 187 -9.40 -1.81 -19.42
CA GLU A 187 -10.73 -2.32 -19.82
C GLU A 187 -10.64 -3.45 -20.87
N GLU A 188 -9.75 -3.31 -21.85
CA GLU A 188 -9.49 -4.34 -22.86
C GLU A 188 -8.87 -5.60 -22.24
N ALA A 189 -7.88 -5.43 -21.35
CA ALA A 189 -7.25 -6.54 -20.63
C ALA A 189 -8.26 -7.27 -19.74
N THR A 190 -9.13 -6.54 -19.03
CA THR A 190 -10.19 -7.11 -18.18
C THR A 190 -11.09 -8.06 -18.99
N ARG A 191 -11.53 -7.61 -20.17
CA ARG A 191 -12.35 -8.42 -21.08
C ARG A 191 -11.59 -9.60 -21.67
N LYS A 192 -10.36 -9.37 -22.14
CA LYS A 192 -9.52 -10.39 -22.81
C LYS A 192 -9.11 -11.51 -21.86
N LEU A 193 -8.80 -11.18 -20.61
CA LEU A 193 -8.44 -12.15 -19.57
C LEU A 193 -9.66 -12.86 -18.98
N GLY A 194 -10.87 -12.34 -19.22
CA GLY A 194 -12.08 -12.85 -18.61
C GLY A 194 -12.09 -12.67 -17.09
N PHE A 195 -11.48 -11.57 -16.60
CA PHE A 195 -11.40 -11.28 -15.17
C PHE A 195 -12.80 -11.09 -14.58
N LYS A 196 -13.16 -11.92 -13.60
CA LYS A 196 -14.48 -11.91 -12.94
C LYS A 196 -14.41 -12.47 -11.52
N HIS A 197 -15.32 -11.98 -10.68
CA HIS A 197 -15.48 -12.42 -9.29
C HIS A 197 -16.29 -13.72 -9.16
N PRO A 198 -16.10 -14.51 -8.09
CA PRO A 198 -15.08 -14.35 -7.06
C PRO A 198 -13.68 -14.77 -7.57
N VAL A 199 -12.66 -13.99 -7.24
CA VAL A 199 -11.26 -14.20 -7.63
C VAL A 199 -10.32 -13.84 -6.49
N ILE A 200 -9.30 -14.66 -6.26
CA ILE A 200 -8.23 -14.39 -5.29
C ILE A 200 -6.96 -14.00 -6.06
N GLY A 201 -6.37 -12.87 -5.70
CA GLY A 201 -5.11 -12.40 -6.25
C GLY A 201 -3.95 -13.12 -5.57
N VAL A 202 -3.05 -13.69 -6.36
CA VAL A 202 -1.83 -14.34 -5.90
C VAL A 202 -0.65 -13.67 -6.56
N HIS A 203 0.25 -13.12 -5.76
CA HIS A 203 1.49 -12.53 -6.25
C HIS A 203 2.69 -13.32 -5.73
N VAL A 204 3.38 -14.00 -6.65
CA VAL A 204 4.58 -14.79 -6.36
C VAL A 204 5.79 -14.06 -6.91
N ARG A 205 6.69 -13.63 -6.03
CA ARG A 205 7.93 -12.92 -6.41
C ARG A 205 9.13 -13.82 -6.20
N ARG A 206 9.85 -14.11 -7.28
CA ARG A 206 11.05 -14.95 -7.29
C ARG A 206 12.27 -14.12 -7.71
N THR A 207 12.76 -14.37 -8.93
CA THR A 207 14.00 -13.86 -9.56
C THR A 207 15.06 -13.31 -8.60
N ASP A 208 15.38 -12.01 -8.68
CA ASP A 208 16.44 -11.32 -7.92
C ASP A 208 16.15 -11.12 -6.43
N LYS A 209 14.92 -11.40 -6.00
CA LYS A 209 14.50 -11.15 -4.61
C LYS A 209 14.81 -12.34 -3.70
N VAL A 210 14.89 -13.54 -4.27
CA VAL A 210 15.23 -14.77 -3.54
C VAL A 210 16.69 -14.74 -3.12
N GLY A 211 16.95 -14.86 -1.82
CA GLY A 211 18.29 -14.92 -1.24
C GLY A 211 18.92 -13.56 -0.92
N THR A 212 18.23 -12.45 -1.19
CA THR A 212 18.66 -11.08 -0.85
C THR A 212 17.66 -10.40 0.08
N GLU A 213 16.41 -10.26 -0.37
CA GLU A 213 15.34 -9.53 0.33
C GLU A 213 14.20 -10.44 0.82
N ALA A 214 14.05 -11.64 0.25
CA ALA A 214 13.00 -12.58 0.61
C ALA A 214 13.43 -14.05 0.43
N ALA A 215 12.65 -14.96 1.01
CA ALA A 215 12.81 -16.39 0.80
C ALA A 215 12.08 -16.86 -0.47
N PHE A 216 12.49 -18.01 -1.01
CA PHE A 216 11.69 -18.72 -2.01
C PHE A 216 10.50 -19.38 -1.32
N HIS A 217 9.30 -19.14 -1.85
CA HIS A 217 8.08 -19.81 -1.41
C HIS A 217 7.52 -20.66 -2.57
N PRO A 218 7.28 -21.97 -2.36
CA PRO A 218 6.64 -22.84 -3.34
C PRO A 218 5.16 -22.45 -3.51
N ILE A 219 4.56 -22.78 -4.66
CA ILE A 219 3.17 -22.37 -4.97
C ILE A 219 2.15 -22.94 -3.98
N GLU A 220 2.46 -24.10 -3.40
CA GLU A 220 1.68 -24.76 -2.36
C GLU A 220 1.44 -23.88 -1.13
N GLU A 221 2.44 -23.14 -0.67
CA GLU A 221 2.29 -22.26 0.49
C GLU A 221 1.24 -21.18 0.23
N TYR A 222 1.24 -20.57 -0.95
CA TYR A 222 0.20 -19.61 -1.34
C TYR A 222 -1.18 -20.29 -1.44
N MET A 223 -1.23 -21.44 -2.10
CA MET A 223 -2.51 -22.09 -2.45
C MET A 223 -3.26 -22.66 -1.26
N VAL A 224 -2.59 -22.97 -0.13
CA VAL A 224 -3.27 -23.33 1.14
C VAL A 224 -4.19 -22.20 1.59
N HIS A 225 -3.71 -20.96 1.58
CA HIS A 225 -4.49 -19.79 2.00
C HIS A 225 -5.58 -19.42 0.98
N VAL A 226 -5.29 -19.63 -0.31
CA VAL A 226 -6.29 -19.47 -1.39
C VAL A 226 -7.46 -20.44 -1.20
N GLU A 227 -7.18 -21.72 -0.96
CA GLU A 227 -8.21 -22.74 -0.71
C GLU A 227 -9.02 -22.40 0.55
N GLU A 228 -8.35 -22.11 1.67
CA GLU A 228 -9.02 -21.75 2.91
C GLU A 228 -9.96 -20.53 2.74
N ARG A 229 -9.52 -19.53 1.96
CA ARG A 229 -10.35 -18.36 1.67
C ARG A 229 -11.54 -18.70 0.78
N PHE A 230 -11.38 -19.56 -0.24
CA PHE A 230 -12.52 -20.03 -1.03
C PHE A 230 -13.52 -20.84 -0.20
N GLU A 231 -13.05 -21.65 0.76
CA GLU A 231 -13.93 -22.33 1.72
C GLU A 231 -14.68 -21.35 2.63
N LEU A 232 -14.09 -20.20 2.97
CA LEU A 232 -14.78 -19.15 3.71
C LEU A 232 -15.79 -18.41 2.83
N LEU A 233 -15.45 -18.10 1.57
CA LEU A 233 -16.34 -17.44 0.63
C LEU A 233 -17.57 -18.30 0.29
N SER A 234 -17.39 -19.60 0.10
CA SER A 234 -18.48 -20.53 -0.24
C SER A 234 -19.54 -20.66 0.86
N ARG A 235 -19.23 -20.25 2.10
CA ARG A 235 -20.20 -20.18 3.20
C ARG A 235 -21.15 -18.99 3.12
N ARG A 236 -20.82 -17.95 2.34
CA ARG A 236 -21.61 -16.71 2.26
C ARG A 236 -22.09 -16.35 0.86
N MET A 237 -21.50 -16.94 -0.17
CA MET A 237 -21.87 -16.71 -1.56
C MET A 237 -21.65 -17.96 -2.41
N HIS A 238 -22.35 -18.03 -3.55
CA HIS A 238 -22.12 -19.08 -4.53
C HIS A 238 -20.76 -18.89 -5.22
N VAL A 239 -19.91 -19.92 -5.18
CA VAL A 239 -18.62 -19.96 -5.88
C VAL A 239 -18.78 -20.90 -7.07
N ASP A 240 -19.02 -20.33 -8.25
CA ASP A 240 -19.22 -21.08 -9.49
C ASP A 240 -17.90 -21.72 -9.98
N LYS A 241 -16.79 -21.01 -9.80
CA LYS A 241 -15.43 -21.49 -10.09
C LYS A 241 -14.43 -20.81 -9.16
N LYS A 242 -13.43 -21.57 -8.70
CA LYS A 242 -12.31 -21.02 -7.91
C LYS A 242 -11.30 -20.35 -8.86
N ARG A 243 -11.34 -19.02 -8.94
CA ARG A 243 -10.46 -18.23 -9.83
C ARG A 243 -9.26 -17.68 -9.08
N VAL A 244 -8.09 -17.77 -9.69
CA VAL A 244 -6.87 -17.15 -9.18
C VAL A 244 -6.33 -16.20 -10.23
N TYR A 245 -6.18 -14.93 -9.89
CA TYR A 245 -5.34 -14.04 -10.68
C TYR A 245 -3.89 -14.20 -10.25
N LEU A 246 -3.03 -14.72 -11.14
CA LEU A 246 -1.63 -15.01 -10.83
C LEU A 246 -0.72 -13.96 -11.48
N ALA A 247 -0.12 -13.12 -10.63
CA ALA A 247 0.97 -12.21 -11.00
C ALA A 247 2.31 -12.81 -10.54
N THR A 248 3.28 -12.90 -11.46
CA THR A 248 4.58 -13.52 -11.18
C THR A 248 5.64 -13.01 -12.15
N ASP A 249 6.87 -12.92 -11.67
CA ASP A 249 8.06 -12.67 -12.48
C ASP A 249 8.77 -13.96 -12.94
N ASP A 250 8.20 -15.12 -12.60
CA ASP A 250 8.62 -16.44 -13.08
C ASP A 250 7.61 -16.97 -14.13
N PRO A 251 7.96 -16.96 -15.43
CA PRO A 251 7.07 -17.37 -16.51
C PRO A 251 6.79 -18.88 -16.56
N SER A 252 7.53 -19.70 -15.80
CA SER A 252 7.29 -21.15 -15.73
C SER A 252 6.17 -21.52 -14.75
N LEU A 253 5.88 -20.62 -13.80
CA LEU A 253 4.97 -20.88 -12.68
C LEU A 253 3.51 -21.09 -13.11
N LEU A 254 3.05 -20.42 -14.17
CA LEU A 254 1.67 -20.56 -14.64
C LEU A 254 1.37 -22.00 -15.09
N GLN A 255 2.31 -22.64 -15.78
CA GLN A 255 2.16 -24.03 -16.23
C GLN A 255 2.19 -24.99 -15.04
N GLU A 256 3.10 -24.76 -14.09
CA GLU A 256 3.19 -25.53 -12.85
C GLU A 256 1.89 -25.46 -12.04
N ALA A 257 1.37 -24.25 -11.82
CA ALA A 257 0.14 -24.02 -11.05
C ALA A 257 -1.08 -24.69 -11.71
N LYS A 258 -1.24 -24.56 -13.04
CA LYS A 258 -2.32 -25.23 -13.78
C LYS A 258 -2.24 -26.76 -13.69
N SER A 259 -1.03 -27.32 -13.68
CA SER A 259 -0.80 -28.76 -13.56
C SER A 259 -1.15 -29.28 -12.15
N LYS A 260 -0.70 -28.57 -11.11
CA LYS A 260 -0.93 -28.96 -9.70
C LYS A 260 -2.36 -28.71 -9.23
N TYR A 261 -3.04 -27.70 -9.76
CA TYR A 261 -4.38 -27.27 -9.33
C TYR A 261 -5.39 -27.26 -10.48
N PRO A 262 -5.71 -28.42 -11.10
CA PRO A 262 -6.57 -28.48 -12.28
C PRO A 262 -8.03 -28.05 -12.02
N ASN A 263 -8.45 -28.02 -10.74
CA ASN A 263 -9.78 -27.57 -10.35
C ASN A 263 -9.94 -26.04 -10.37
N TYR A 264 -8.83 -25.29 -10.39
CA TYR A 264 -8.80 -23.83 -10.40
C TYR A 264 -8.77 -23.26 -11.82
N GLU A 265 -9.34 -22.07 -11.98
CA GLU A 265 -9.20 -21.26 -13.18
C GLU A 265 -8.12 -20.19 -12.93
N PHE A 266 -6.94 -20.35 -13.53
CA PHE A 266 -5.87 -19.35 -13.43
C PHE A 266 -5.98 -18.31 -14.54
N ILE A 267 -6.20 -17.07 -14.12
CA ILE A 267 -6.19 -15.86 -14.93
C ILE A 267 -4.80 -15.23 -14.81
N SER A 268 -4.08 -15.12 -15.92
CA SER A 268 -2.72 -14.57 -15.94
C SER A 268 -2.32 -14.25 -17.38
N ASP A 269 -1.55 -13.19 -17.58
CA ASP A 269 -0.88 -12.93 -18.84
C ASP A 269 0.61 -13.32 -18.73
N ASN A 270 0.95 -14.51 -19.24
CA ASN A 270 2.31 -15.03 -19.13
C ASN A 270 3.34 -14.17 -19.89
N SER A 271 2.90 -13.33 -20.85
CA SER A 271 3.79 -12.40 -21.54
C SER A 271 4.26 -11.27 -20.62
N ILE A 272 3.43 -10.86 -19.65
CA ILE A 272 3.81 -9.91 -18.59
C ILE A 272 4.90 -10.53 -17.71
N SER A 273 4.76 -11.80 -17.32
CA SER A 273 5.79 -12.52 -16.55
C SER A 273 7.13 -12.58 -17.27
N TRP A 274 7.14 -12.82 -18.58
CA TRP A 274 8.36 -12.73 -19.39
C TRP A 274 8.96 -11.32 -19.43
N SER A 275 8.12 -10.29 -19.51
CA SER A 275 8.57 -8.88 -19.55
C SER A 275 9.20 -8.42 -18.22
N ALA A 276 8.82 -9.03 -17.10
CA ALA A 276 9.33 -8.72 -15.76
C ALA A 276 10.74 -9.28 -15.48
N GLY A 277 11.23 -10.17 -16.35
CA GLY A 277 12.58 -10.72 -16.28
C GLY A 277 13.66 -9.63 -16.35
N LEU A 278 14.81 -9.87 -15.71
CA LEU A 278 15.88 -8.89 -15.50
C LEU A 278 16.36 -8.17 -16.77
N HIS A 279 16.31 -8.84 -17.92
CA HIS A 279 16.75 -8.27 -19.20
C HIS A 279 15.81 -7.20 -19.78
N ASN A 280 14.50 -7.27 -19.47
CA ASN A 280 13.48 -6.41 -20.07
C ASN A 280 12.72 -5.54 -19.05
N ARG A 281 13.04 -5.69 -17.76
CA ARG A 281 12.32 -5.09 -16.63
C ARG A 281 12.19 -3.57 -16.69
N TYR A 282 13.21 -2.86 -17.17
CA TYR A 282 13.24 -1.40 -17.21
C TYR A 282 12.89 -0.89 -18.60
N THR A 283 11.65 -1.19 -19.02
CA THR A 283 11.08 -0.79 -20.31
C THR A 283 9.61 -0.40 -20.13
N GLU A 284 9.07 0.38 -21.06
CA GLU A 284 7.66 0.80 -21.02
C GLU A 284 6.69 -0.39 -21.10
N ASN A 285 7.07 -1.44 -21.83
CA ASN A 285 6.27 -2.67 -21.90
C ASN A 285 6.20 -3.38 -20.54
N SER A 286 7.34 -3.49 -19.83
CA SER A 286 7.34 -4.08 -18.48
C SER A 286 6.63 -3.18 -17.47
N LEU A 287 6.72 -1.85 -17.61
CA LEU A 287 5.96 -0.89 -16.79
C LEU A 287 4.46 -1.11 -16.93
N ARG A 288 3.94 -1.20 -18.16
CA ARG A 288 2.53 -1.49 -18.43
C ARG A 288 2.12 -2.82 -17.80
N GLY A 289 2.95 -3.85 -17.98
CA GLY A 289 2.74 -5.17 -17.40
C GLY A 289 2.58 -5.14 -15.88
N VAL A 290 3.50 -4.51 -15.15
CA VAL A 290 3.43 -4.43 -13.68
C VAL A 290 2.25 -3.57 -13.19
N ILE A 291 1.87 -2.52 -13.94
CA ILE A 291 0.68 -1.71 -13.62
C ILE A 291 -0.59 -2.57 -13.75
N LEU A 292 -0.72 -3.36 -14.82
CA LEU A 292 -1.84 -4.27 -15.01
C LEU A 292 -1.89 -5.36 -13.93
N ASP A 293 -0.75 -5.99 -13.62
CA ASP A 293 -0.68 -6.98 -12.54
C ASP A 293 -1.13 -6.40 -11.20
N ILE A 294 -0.62 -5.22 -10.82
CA ILE A 294 -1.03 -4.53 -9.60
C ILE A 294 -2.52 -4.18 -9.61
N HIS A 295 -3.04 -3.71 -10.76
CA HIS A 295 -4.46 -3.41 -10.91
C HIS A 295 -5.32 -4.64 -10.61
N PHE A 296 -5.09 -5.76 -11.29
CA PHE A 296 -5.90 -6.97 -11.11
C PHE A 296 -5.71 -7.63 -9.74
N LEU A 297 -4.51 -7.54 -9.15
CA LEU A 297 -4.30 -7.95 -7.76
C LEU A 297 -5.13 -7.11 -6.79
N SER A 298 -5.18 -5.78 -7.00
CA SER A 298 -5.94 -4.88 -6.13
C SER A 298 -7.45 -5.06 -6.23
N GLN A 299 -7.94 -5.49 -7.39
CA GLN A 299 -9.35 -5.75 -7.67
C GLN A 299 -9.83 -7.11 -7.11
N ALA A 300 -8.94 -7.97 -6.62
CA ALA A 300 -9.34 -9.29 -6.15
C ALA A 300 -10.10 -9.26 -4.81
N ASP A 301 -10.92 -10.28 -4.54
CA ASP A 301 -11.70 -10.42 -3.30
C ASP A 301 -10.84 -10.73 -2.05
N PHE A 302 -9.59 -11.11 -2.29
CA PHE A 302 -8.55 -11.39 -1.29
C PHE A 302 -7.18 -11.44 -1.97
N LEU A 303 -6.12 -11.13 -1.22
CA LEU A 303 -4.74 -11.10 -1.71
C LEU A 303 -3.84 -12.07 -0.94
N VAL A 304 -3.14 -12.98 -1.63
CA VAL A 304 -2.15 -13.87 -1.03
C VAL A 304 -0.78 -13.59 -1.66
N CYS A 305 0.20 -13.21 -0.85
CA CYS A 305 1.50 -12.80 -1.37
C CYS A 305 2.59 -12.77 -0.29
N THR A 306 3.74 -12.18 -0.62
CA THR A 306 4.75 -11.71 0.33
C THR A 306 4.72 -10.18 0.44
N PHE A 307 4.49 -9.65 1.64
CA PHE A 307 4.56 -8.22 1.91
C PHE A 307 5.99 -7.68 1.96
N SER A 308 7.03 -8.51 1.91
CA SER A 308 8.38 -8.04 1.56
C SER A 308 8.45 -7.43 0.15
N SER A 309 7.53 -7.78 -0.76
CA SER A 309 7.41 -7.19 -2.10
C SER A 309 6.59 -5.90 -2.12
N GLN A 310 7.20 -4.82 -2.62
CA GLN A 310 6.50 -3.54 -2.82
C GLN A 310 5.32 -3.68 -3.78
N VAL A 311 5.40 -4.59 -4.76
CA VAL A 311 4.31 -4.84 -5.72
C VAL A 311 3.04 -5.27 -4.99
N CYS A 312 3.16 -6.20 -4.05
CA CYS A 312 2.00 -6.65 -3.30
C CYS A 312 1.47 -5.56 -2.36
N ARG A 313 2.37 -4.81 -1.70
CA ARG A 313 1.96 -3.70 -0.82
C ARG A 313 1.21 -2.61 -1.57
N VAL A 314 1.65 -2.26 -2.79
CA VAL A 314 0.93 -1.30 -3.64
C VAL A 314 -0.45 -1.84 -4.04
N ALA A 315 -0.57 -3.11 -4.43
CA ALA A 315 -1.87 -3.70 -4.74
C ALA A 315 -2.81 -3.69 -3.52
N TYR A 316 -2.28 -4.01 -2.34
CA TYR A 316 -3.01 -3.94 -1.07
C TYR A 316 -3.43 -2.51 -0.71
N GLU A 317 -2.58 -1.51 -0.91
CA GLU A 317 -2.92 -0.11 -0.70
C GLU A 317 -4.04 0.34 -1.64
N ILE A 318 -3.97 0.00 -2.94
CA ILE A 318 -5.02 0.32 -3.90
C ILE A 318 -6.35 -0.34 -3.52
N MET A 319 -6.31 -1.60 -3.04
CA MET A 319 -7.48 -2.34 -2.59
C MET A 319 -8.27 -1.60 -1.50
N GLN A 320 -7.58 -0.83 -0.62
CA GLN A 320 -8.25 -0.03 0.42
C GLN A 320 -9.12 1.10 -0.14
N THR A 321 -8.96 1.43 -1.43
CA THR A 321 -9.73 2.49 -2.10
C THR A 321 -10.93 1.95 -2.87
N LEU A 322 -11.10 0.63 -2.89
CA LEU A 322 -12.14 -0.11 -3.62
C LEU A 322 -13.22 -0.68 -2.69
N HIS A 323 -12.95 -0.72 -1.38
CA HIS A 323 -13.86 -1.25 -0.37
C HIS A 323 -13.91 -0.33 0.85
N PRO A 324 -14.98 -0.39 1.67
CA PRO A 324 -15.08 0.43 2.88
C PRO A 324 -13.99 0.10 3.91
N ASP A 325 -13.69 -1.19 4.08
CA ASP A 325 -12.59 -1.70 4.89
C ASP A 325 -12.09 -3.02 4.31
N ALA A 326 -10.92 -2.99 3.68
CA ALA A 326 -10.23 -4.16 3.14
C ALA A 326 -8.95 -4.48 3.91
N SER A 327 -8.80 -3.94 5.13
CA SER A 327 -7.57 -4.09 5.92
C SER A 327 -7.27 -5.55 6.26
N ALA A 328 -8.28 -6.41 6.33
CA ALA A 328 -8.12 -7.84 6.59
C ALA A 328 -8.18 -8.72 5.33
N TYR A 329 -8.18 -8.13 4.12
CA TYR A 329 -8.37 -8.87 2.86
C TYR A 329 -7.05 -9.38 2.26
N PHE A 330 -6.14 -9.83 3.13
CA PHE A 330 -4.87 -10.39 2.70
C PHE A 330 -4.41 -11.55 3.59
N HIS A 331 -3.48 -12.34 3.05
CA HIS A 331 -2.58 -13.19 3.82
C HIS A 331 -1.16 -13.02 3.26
N SER A 332 -0.24 -12.57 4.12
CA SER A 332 1.18 -12.43 3.78
C SER A 332 1.93 -13.66 4.29
N LEU A 333 2.81 -14.23 3.48
CA LEU A 333 3.64 -15.37 3.88
C LEU A 333 4.86 -14.96 4.73
N ASP A 334 5.17 -13.66 4.78
CA ASP A 334 6.34 -13.13 5.48
C ASP A 334 6.00 -11.92 6.35
N ASP A 335 6.25 -10.71 5.87
CA ASP A 335 6.14 -9.48 6.64
C ASP A 335 4.68 -9.13 6.96
N ILE A 336 4.49 -8.37 8.03
CA ILE A 336 3.27 -7.56 8.22
C ILE A 336 3.28 -6.38 7.25
N TYR A 337 2.19 -5.61 7.15
CA TYR A 337 2.22 -4.38 6.36
C TYR A 337 3.26 -3.41 6.91
N TYR A 338 4.05 -2.81 6.01
CA TYR A 338 4.96 -1.73 6.34
C TYR A 338 5.15 -0.80 5.14
N PHE A 339 5.53 0.43 5.44
CA PHE A 339 5.95 1.43 4.48
C PHE A 339 7.44 1.73 4.65
N GLY A 340 8.23 1.65 3.58
CA GLY A 340 9.68 1.84 3.65
C GLY A 340 10.04 3.23 4.16
N GLY A 341 10.80 3.31 5.26
CA GLY A 341 11.16 4.57 5.90
C GLY A 341 10.10 5.13 6.85
N GLN A 342 9.10 4.34 7.25
CA GLN A 342 8.14 4.68 8.31
C GLN A 342 8.81 5.00 9.66
N ASN A 343 8.08 5.69 10.53
CA ASN A 343 8.40 5.76 11.96
C ASN A 343 8.16 4.40 12.64
N ALA A 344 8.61 4.27 13.89
CA ALA A 344 8.51 3.03 14.63
C ALA A 344 7.06 2.50 14.72
N HIS A 345 6.84 1.26 14.28
CA HIS A 345 5.56 0.56 14.46
C HIS A 345 5.45 0.05 15.88
N ASN A 346 4.53 0.63 16.65
CA ASN A 346 4.34 0.30 18.05
C ASN A 346 2.98 -0.35 18.28
N GLN A 347 2.95 -1.26 19.24
CA GLN A 347 1.77 -1.86 19.82
C GLN A 347 1.78 -1.60 21.33
N ILE A 348 0.64 -1.77 21.99
CA ILE A 348 0.49 -1.66 23.44
C ILE A 348 0.06 -3.02 23.96
N ALA A 349 0.80 -3.57 24.92
CA ALA A 349 0.39 -4.78 25.63
C ALA A 349 -0.92 -4.53 26.38
N ILE A 350 -1.91 -5.41 26.20
CA ILE A 350 -3.22 -5.34 26.86
C ILE A 350 -3.41 -6.45 27.91
N TYR A 351 -2.64 -7.53 27.79
CA TYR A 351 -2.62 -8.63 28.76
C TYR A 351 -1.18 -8.94 29.16
N ALA A 352 -0.98 -9.31 30.43
CA ALA A 352 0.31 -9.73 30.91
C ALA A 352 0.79 -11.02 30.21
N HIS A 353 2.09 -11.17 30.06
CA HIS A 353 2.73 -12.38 29.53
C HIS A 353 3.97 -12.72 30.32
N HIS A 354 3.98 -13.92 30.88
CA HIS A 354 5.14 -14.54 31.48
C HIS A 354 5.76 -15.48 30.43
N PRO A 355 7.04 -15.29 30.05
CA PRO A 355 7.76 -16.13 29.10
C PRO A 355 7.78 -17.59 29.57
N ARG A 356 7.42 -18.52 28.69
CA ARG A 356 7.60 -19.96 28.94
C ARG A 356 9.00 -20.43 28.56
N THR A 357 9.59 -19.80 27.55
CA THR A 357 10.91 -20.10 27.00
C THR A 357 11.82 -18.87 27.02
N ALA A 358 13.11 -19.07 26.76
CA ALA A 358 14.07 -17.97 26.66
C ALA A 358 13.85 -17.07 25.42
N ASP A 359 13.15 -17.59 24.42
CA ASP A 359 12.86 -16.90 23.16
C ASP A 359 11.71 -15.89 23.31
N GLU A 360 10.94 -15.97 24.39
CA GLU A 360 9.79 -15.10 24.67
C GLU A 360 10.15 -13.87 25.52
N ILE A 361 9.39 -12.79 25.36
CA ILE A 361 9.55 -11.55 26.14
C ILE A 361 8.44 -11.37 27.19
N PRO A 362 8.77 -10.92 28.41
CA PRO A 362 7.76 -10.57 29.39
C PRO A 362 7.05 -9.28 28.98
N MET A 363 5.75 -9.20 29.29
CA MET A 363 4.93 -8.02 29.03
C MET A 363 3.99 -7.76 30.21
N GLU A 364 3.83 -6.50 30.57
CA GLU A 364 2.74 -6.02 31.43
C GLU A 364 1.78 -5.13 30.66
N PRO A 365 0.48 -5.08 31.01
CA PRO A 365 -0.46 -4.16 30.38
C PRO A 365 0.04 -2.71 30.41
N GLY A 366 0.06 -2.07 29.24
CA GLY A 366 0.59 -0.72 29.04
C GLY A 366 2.02 -0.65 28.51
N ASP A 367 2.79 -1.75 28.52
CA ASP A 367 4.12 -1.78 27.92
C ASP A 367 4.05 -1.51 26.40
N ILE A 368 4.98 -0.70 25.90
CA ILE A 368 5.10 -0.40 24.46
C ILE A 368 5.98 -1.46 23.80
N ILE A 369 5.42 -2.14 22.81
CA ILE A 369 6.08 -3.19 22.04
C ILE A 369 6.38 -2.65 20.64
N GLY A 370 7.66 -2.59 20.26
CA GLY A 370 8.05 -2.33 18.88
C GLY A 370 7.95 -3.62 18.08
N VAL A 371 6.94 -3.76 17.22
CA VAL A 371 6.73 -4.97 16.44
C VAL A 371 7.73 -5.05 15.29
N ALA A 372 8.29 -6.24 15.08
CA ALA A 372 9.12 -6.55 13.92
C ALA A 372 8.34 -7.36 12.87
N GLY A 373 7.45 -8.25 13.30
CA GLY A 373 6.61 -9.05 12.40
C GLY A 373 5.70 -10.04 13.14
N ASN A 374 4.80 -10.66 12.38
CA ASN A 374 3.93 -11.75 12.82
C ASN A 374 4.42 -13.04 12.18
N HIS A 375 4.56 -14.12 12.95
CA HIS A 375 5.00 -15.41 12.43
C HIS A 375 3.84 -16.26 11.89
N TRP A 376 2.61 -15.78 12.02
CA TRP A 376 1.39 -16.43 11.56
C TRP A 376 1.09 -17.78 12.25
N ASP A 377 1.73 -18.04 13.39
CA ASP A 377 1.59 -19.23 14.24
C ASP A 377 0.96 -18.93 15.62
N GLY A 378 0.48 -17.69 15.81
CA GLY A 378 -0.04 -17.17 17.08
C GLY A 378 0.96 -16.34 17.88
N TYR A 379 2.22 -16.28 17.45
CA TYR A 379 3.26 -15.41 18.01
C TYR A 379 3.70 -14.32 17.03
N SER A 380 4.09 -13.19 17.60
CA SER A 380 4.77 -12.09 16.93
C SER A 380 6.15 -11.91 17.54
N LYS A 381 7.07 -11.29 16.80
CA LYS A 381 8.40 -10.92 17.28
C LYS A 381 8.51 -9.41 17.39
N GLY A 382 9.15 -8.95 18.46
CA GLY A 382 9.34 -7.51 18.68
C GLY A 382 10.18 -7.23 19.92
N ILE A 383 10.30 -5.94 20.25
CA ILE A 383 11.05 -5.44 21.39
C ILE A 383 10.11 -4.82 22.44
N ASN A 384 10.15 -5.30 23.68
CA ASN A 384 9.56 -4.57 24.79
C ASN A 384 10.46 -3.37 25.09
N ARG A 385 10.01 -2.16 24.73
CA ARG A 385 10.83 -0.94 24.80
C ARG A 385 11.21 -0.55 26.22
N LYS A 386 10.39 -0.91 27.21
CA LYS A 386 10.66 -0.64 28.62
C LYS A 386 11.84 -1.47 29.15
N LEU A 387 11.96 -2.70 28.66
CA LEU A 387 12.98 -3.65 29.11
C LEU A 387 14.19 -3.76 28.17
N GLY A 388 14.06 -3.24 26.94
CA GLY A 388 15.09 -3.39 25.90
C GLY A 388 15.29 -4.85 25.45
N ARG A 389 14.31 -5.73 25.68
CA ARG A 389 14.39 -7.16 25.34
C ARG A 389 13.60 -7.47 24.08
N THR A 390 14.22 -8.21 23.17
CA THR A 390 13.62 -8.68 21.92
C THR A 390 13.31 -10.16 22.01
N GLY A 391 12.17 -10.58 21.48
CA GLY A 391 11.75 -11.97 21.41
C GLY A 391 10.30 -12.12 20.99
N LEU A 392 9.75 -13.31 21.23
CA LEU A 392 8.40 -13.69 20.86
C LEU A 392 7.38 -13.28 21.92
N TYR A 393 6.17 -12.97 21.48
CA TYR A 393 5.02 -12.75 22.34
C TYR A 393 3.73 -13.19 21.63
N PRO A 394 2.70 -13.65 22.36
CA PRO A 394 1.43 -14.04 21.74
C PRO A 394 0.74 -12.84 21.09
N SER A 395 0.42 -12.94 19.80
CA SER A 395 -0.07 -11.80 19.00
C SER A 395 -1.39 -11.22 19.49
N TYR A 396 -2.25 -12.03 20.14
CA TYR A 396 -3.53 -11.58 20.68
C TYR A 396 -3.42 -10.72 21.95
N LYS A 397 -2.22 -10.62 22.56
CA LYS A 397 -2.00 -9.89 23.82
C LYS A 397 -1.64 -8.42 23.66
N VAL A 398 -1.68 -7.92 22.45
CA VAL A 398 -1.34 -6.55 22.11
C VAL A 398 -2.47 -5.91 21.32
N LYS A 399 -2.50 -4.58 21.29
CA LYS A 399 -3.31 -3.78 20.37
C LYS A 399 -2.41 -2.81 19.61
N GLU A 400 -2.79 -2.46 18.39
CA GLU A 400 -2.09 -1.43 17.61
C GLU A 400 -2.08 -0.08 18.33
N LYS A 401 -0.93 0.61 18.30
CA LYS A 401 -0.82 2.00 18.78
C LYS A 401 -0.99 2.93 17.58
N ILE A 402 -2.18 3.48 17.42
CA ILE A 402 -2.46 4.45 16.36
C ILE A 402 -1.77 5.77 16.70
N GLU A 403 -0.87 6.21 15.83
CA GLU A 403 -0.16 7.48 15.97
C GLU A 403 -0.91 8.55 15.16
N THR A 404 -1.14 9.72 15.76
CA THR A 404 -1.82 10.83 15.10
C THR A 404 -0.89 12.03 14.97
N ILE A 405 -1.00 12.77 13.87
CA ILE A 405 -0.25 13.98 13.60
C ILE A 405 -1.21 15.09 13.20
N LYS A 406 -0.92 16.31 13.66
CA LYS A 406 -1.61 17.51 13.23
C LYS A 406 -1.21 17.89 11.80
N TYR A 407 -1.95 17.39 10.82
CA TYR A 407 -1.86 17.78 9.42
C TYR A 407 -2.71 19.03 9.13
N PRO A 408 -2.44 19.75 8.02
CA PRO A 408 -3.36 20.75 7.49
C PRO A 408 -4.70 20.15 7.06
N THR A 409 -5.78 20.89 7.32
CA THR A 409 -7.16 20.46 7.01
C THR A 409 -7.74 21.08 5.73
N TYR A 410 -7.05 22.07 5.14
CA TYR A 410 -7.43 22.75 3.89
C TYR A 410 -8.93 23.12 3.79
N PRO A 411 -9.48 23.89 4.75
CA PRO A 411 -10.90 24.23 4.78
C PRO A 411 -11.37 25.04 3.55
N GLU A 412 -10.44 25.64 2.81
CA GLU A 412 -10.72 26.34 1.56
C GLU A 412 -11.12 25.40 0.42
N ALA A 413 -10.81 24.10 0.52
CA ALA A 413 -11.18 23.10 -0.48
C ALA A 413 -12.70 22.81 -0.49
N ASP A 414 -13.42 23.19 0.56
CA ASP A 414 -14.88 23.01 0.69
C ASP A 414 -15.70 24.23 0.21
N LYS A 415 -15.02 25.29 -0.23
CA LYS A 415 -15.62 26.51 -0.77
C LYS A 415 -15.55 26.51 -2.29
#